data_AF-A0A1M7IJY1-F1
#
_entry.id   AF-A0A1M7IJY1-F1
#
_cell.length_a   1.000
_cell.length_b   1.000
_cell.length_c   1.000
_cell.angle_alpha   90.00
_cell.angle_beta   90.00
_cell.angle_gamma   90.00
#
_symmetry.space_group_name_H-M   'P 1'
#
loop_
_entity.id
_entity.type
_entity.pdbx_description
1 polymer ?
#
loop_
_entity_poly.entity_id
_entity_poly.type
_entity_poly.pdbx_seq_one_letter_code
_entity_poly.pdbx_strand_id
1 'polypeptide(L)'
;MELNERLDKFEKLVSDKPSSFLSKLAYYKANKKWIDQSSKVAINVLEALSQKGLSQKDLAKKMNVSAQQVNKIIKGKQNLTFETISKLETALEISLIEVIEYKPVAEIKTSAIHIKSASSTLKEEFIVVSVNKDTSTT
;
A
#
# COMPACT_ATOMS: atom_id res chain seq x y z
N MET A 1 -5.40 -30.57 37.70
CA MET A 1 -4.64 -30.76 36.45
C MET A 1 -3.23 -30.30 36.73
N GLU A 2 -2.31 -31.25 36.87
CA GLU A 2 -0.90 -31.01 37.19
C GLU A 2 -0.22 -30.24 36.05
N LEU A 3 0.78 -29.40 36.37
CA LEU A 3 1.51 -28.59 35.38
C LEU A 3 2.17 -29.46 34.30
N ASN A 4 2.68 -30.62 34.70
CA ASN A 4 3.33 -31.59 33.81
C ASN A 4 2.34 -32.20 32.80
N GLU A 5 1.11 -32.47 33.24
CA GLU A 5 0.06 -33.00 32.37
C GLU A 5 -0.34 -32.01 31.26
N ARG A 6 -0.25 -30.71 31.54
CA ARG A 6 -0.50 -29.64 30.56
C ARG A 6 0.63 -29.52 29.54
N LEU A 7 1.89 -29.72 29.96
CA LEU A 7 3.06 -29.70 29.09
C LEU A 7 3.03 -30.89 28.12
N ASP A 8 2.77 -32.10 28.62
CA ASP A 8 2.68 -33.31 27.79
C ASP A 8 1.55 -33.21 26.75
N LYS A 9 0.43 -32.60 27.14
CA LYS A 9 -0.70 -32.36 26.22
C LYS A 9 -0.37 -31.29 25.18
N PHE A 10 0.43 -30.28 25.54
CA PHE A 10 0.88 -29.24 24.63
C PHE A 10 1.87 -29.78 23.60
N GLU A 11 2.88 -30.54 24.02
CA GLU A 11 3.88 -31.12 23.12
C GLU A 11 3.23 -32.01 22.04
N LYS A 12 2.20 -32.78 22.40
CA LYS A 12 1.43 -33.60 21.45
C LYS A 12 0.64 -32.77 20.41
N LEU A 13 0.39 -31.49 20.67
CA LEU A 13 -0.33 -30.59 19.76
C LEU A 13 0.63 -29.74 18.90
N VAL A 14 1.91 -29.68 19.26
CA VAL A 14 2.92 -28.95 18.50
C VAL A 14 3.42 -29.83 17.36
N SER A 15 3.41 -29.31 16.13
CA SER A 15 4.02 -29.99 14.99
C SER A 15 5.54 -29.85 15.06
N ASP A 16 6.26 -30.94 14.82
CA ASP A 16 7.72 -30.96 14.70
C ASP A 16 8.27 -30.07 13.57
N LYS A 17 7.41 -29.68 12.62
CA LYS A 17 7.80 -28.86 11.47
C LYS A 17 7.59 -27.39 11.77
N PRO A 18 8.61 -26.52 11.62
CA PRO A 18 8.42 -25.09 11.76
C PRO A 18 7.43 -24.59 10.71
N SER A 19 6.50 -23.74 11.13
CA SER A 19 5.53 -23.16 10.20
C SER A 19 6.20 -22.29 9.15
N SER A 20 5.56 -22.14 7.98
CA SER A 20 6.01 -21.22 6.92
C SER A 20 5.93 -19.72 7.31
N PHE A 21 5.57 -19.40 8.55
CA PHE A 21 5.39 -18.02 9.03
C PHE A 21 6.65 -17.17 8.89
N LEU A 22 7.81 -17.67 9.34
CA LEU A 22 9.05 -16.91 9.31
C LEU A 22 9.47 -16.58 7.86
N SER A 23 9.38 -17.55 6.96
CA SER A 23 9.67 -17.36 5.54
C SER A 23 8.71 -16.37 4.89
N LYS A 24 7.40 -16.46 5.21
CA LYS A 24 6.40 -15.49 4.71
C LYS A 24 6.69 -14.09 5.23
N LEU A 25 7.01 -13.94 6.52
CA LEU A 25 7.32 -12.65 7.12
C LEU A 25 8.57 -12.02 6.47
N ALA A 26 9.62 -12.80 6.25
CA ALA A 26 10.82 -12.34 5.53
C ALA A 26 10.48 -11.86 4.11
N TYR A 27 9.65 -12.62 3.39
CA TYR A 27 9.16 -12.23 2.07
C TYR A 27 8.37 -10.91 2.11
N TYR A 28 7.43 -10.75 3.05
CA TYR A 28 6.67 -9.51 3.20
C TYR A 28 7.56 -8.32 3.51
N LYS A 29 8.57 -8.48 4.38
CA LYS A 29 9.51 -7.39 4.71
C LYS A 29 10.32 -6.95 3.49
N ALA A 30 10.85 -7.91 2.73
CA ALA A 30 11.62 -7.62 1.52
C ALA A 30 10.79 -6.97 0.39
N ASN A 31 9.48 -7.26 0.34
CA ASN A 31 8.58 -6.89 -0.75
C ASN A 31 7.51 -5.87 -0.35
N LYS A 32 7.64 -5.26 0.84
CA LYS A 32 6.59 -4.49 1.49
C LYS A 32 5.95 -3.45 0.58
N LYS A 33 6.77 -2.66 -0.13
CA LYS A 33 6.29 -1.52 -0.93
C LYS A 33 5.29 -1.93 -2.01
N TRP A 34 5.63 -2.90 -2.85
CA TRP A 34 4.73 -3.30 -3.95
C TRP A 34 3.58 -4.17 -3.45
N ILE A 35 3.75 -4.93 -2.36
CA ILE A 35 2.65 -5.68 -1.72
C ILE A 35 1.61 -4.70 -1.17
N ASP A 36 2.06 -3.64 -0.50
CA ASP A 36 1.17 -2.58 0.02
C ASP A 36 0.42 -1.90 -1.16
N GLN A 37 1.10 -1.62 -2.26
CA GLN A 37 0.48 -1.06 -3.47
C GLN A 37 -0.55 -2.01 -4.09
N SER A 38 -0.23 -3.29 -4.26
CA SER A 38 -1.16 -4.29 -4.80
C SER A 38 -2.38 -4.48 -3.88
N SER A 39 -2.17 -4.45 -2.56
CA SER A 39 -3.25 -4.52 -1.57
C SER A 39 -4.18 -3.31 -1.65
N LYS A 40 -3.63 -2.10 -1.82
CA LYS A 40 -4.43 -0.87 -2.03
C LYS A 40 -5.28 -0.97 -3.29
N VAL A 41 -4.70 -1.42 -4.41
CA VAL A 41 -5.45 -1.64 -5.65
C VAL A 41 -6.60 -2.63 -5.42
N ALA A 42 -6.35 -3.74 -4.71
CA ALA A 42 -7.40 -4.72 -4.41
C ALA A 42 -8.55 -4.12 -3.59
N ILE A 43 -8.25 -3.30 -2.58
CA ILE A 43 -9.26 -2.60 -1.77
C ILE A 43 -10.09 -1.66 -2.63
N ASN A 44 -9.44 -0.81 -3.44
CA ASN A 44 -10.14 0.13 -4.32
C ASN A 44 -11.05 -0.59 -5.33
N VAL A 45 -10.60 -1.72 -5.86
CA VAL A 45 -11.42 -2.57 -6.76
C VAL A 45 -12.64 -3.13 -6.03
N LEU A 46 -12.47 -3.63 -4.80
CA LEU A 46 -13.59 -4.15 -4.00
C LEU A 46 -14.60 -3.06 -3.66
N GLU A 47 -14.14 -1.87 -3.30
CA GLU A 47 -15.00 -0.70 -3.04
C GLU A 47 -15.77 -0.30 -4.30
N ALA A 48 -15.11 -0.21 -5.45
CA ALA A 48 -15.74 0.10 -6.72
C ALA A 48 -16.81 -0.94 -7.10
N LEU A 49 -16.54 -2.23 -6.88
CA LEU A 49 -17.52 -3.30 -7.09
C LEU A 49 -18.74 -3.13 -6.18
N SER A 50 -18.52 -2.84 -4.90
CA SER A 50 -19.60 -2.62 -3.93
C SER A 50 -20.47 -1.42 -4.31
N GLN A 51 -19.86 -0.31 -4.70
CA GLN A 51 -20.58 0.90 -5.10
C GLN A 51 -21.39 0.70 -6.38
N LYS A 52 -20.89 -0.11 -7.32
CA LYS A 52 -21.56 -0.40 -8.60
C LYS A 52 -22.50 -1.61 -8.54
N GLY A 53 -22.60 -2.30 -7.39
CA GLY A 53 -23.42 -3.51 -7.25
C GLY A 53 -22.96 -4.67 -8.14
N LEU A 54 -21.67 -4.71 -8.50
CA LEU A 54 -21.11 -5.70 -9.42
C LEU A 54 -20.49 -6.87 -8.65
N SER A 55 -20.69 -8.09 -9.14
CA SER A 55 -19.96 -9.24 -8.61
C SER A 55 -18.57 -9.37 -9.24
N GLN A 56 -17.68 -10.13 -8.60
CA GLN A 56 -16.36 -10.46 -9.16
C GLN A 56 -16.46 -11.23 -10.50
N LYS A 57 -17.54 -12.00 -10.69
CA LYS A 57 -17.82 -12.69 -11.96
C LYS A 57 -18.18 -11.70 -13.06
N ASP A 58 -18.91 -10.65 -12.72
CA ASP A 58 -19.27 -9.61 -13.70
C ASP A 58 -18.06 -8.77 -14.09
N LEU A 59 -17.16 -8.51 -13.13
CA LEU A 59 -15.86 -7.90 -13.42
C LEU A 59 -15.03 -8.76 -14.38
N ALA A 60 -14.96 -10.07 -14.15
CA ALA A 60 -14.23 -11.00 -15.03
C ALA A 60 -14.77 -10.94 -16.47
N LYS A 61 -16.10 -10.91 -16.63
CA LYS A 61 -16.75 -10.75 -17.94
C LYS A 61 -16.43 -9.40 -18.58
N LYS A 62 -16.56 -8.29 -17.84
CA LYS A 62 -16.27 -6.93 -18.32
C LYS A 62 -14.81 -6.76 -18.75
N MET A 63 -13.88 -7.36 -18.02
CA MET A 63 -12.45 -7.33 -18.34
C MET A 63 -12.05 -8.32 -19.44
N ASN A 64 -12.95 -9.23 -19.85
CA ASN A 64 -12.65 -10.37 -20.71
C ASN A 64 -11.46 -11.22 -20.20
N VAL A 65 -11.46 -11.53 -18.90
CA VAL A 65 -10.42 -12.35 -18.24
C VAL A 65 -11.05 -13.49 -17.46
N SER A 66 -10.22 -14.46 -17.05
CA SER A 66 -10.69 -15.56 -16.19
C SER A 66 -11.11 -15.06 -14.80
N ALA A 67 -12.15 -15.67 -14.23
CA ALA A 67 -12.53 -15.42 -12.84
C ALA A 67 -11.40 -15.74 -11.85
N GLN A 68 -10.52 -16.68 -12.20
CA GLN A 68 -9.33 -16.99 -11.40
C GLN A 68 -8.36 -15.79 -11.34
N GLN A 69 -8.19 -15.07 -12.44
CA GLN A 69 -7.35 -13.86 -12.48
C GLN A 69 -7.93 -12.78 -11.58
N VAL A 70 -9.25 -12.50 -11.67
CA VAL A 70 -9.92 -11.53 -10.78
C VAL A 70 -9.76 -11.92 -9.31
N ASN A 71 -9.92 -13.20 -8.97
CA ASN A 71 -9.69 -13.68 -7.60
C ASN A 71 -8.26 -13.45 -7.10
N LYS A 72 -7.25 -13.56 -7.98
CA LYS A 72 -5.86 -13.29 -7.61
C LYS A 72 -5.60 -11.79 -7.42
N ILE A 73 -6.20 -10.94 -8.26
CA ILE A 73 -6.14 -9.47 -8.13
C ILE A 73 -6.72 -9.05 -6.78
N ILE A 74 -7.92 -9.54 -6.45
CA ILE A 74 -8.64 -9.18 -5.22
C ILE A 74 -7.92 -9.67 -3.95
N LYS A 75 -7.10 -10.72 -4.06
CA LYS A 75 -6.25 -11.16 -2.95
C LYS A 75 -5.09 -10.20 -2.64
N GLY A 76 -4.78 -9.24 -3.52
CA GLY A 76 -3.73 -8.21 -3.30
C GLY A 76 -2.31 -8.76 -3.20
N LYS A 77 -2.09 -10.00 -3.65
CA LYS A 77 -0.80 -10.72 -3.54
C LYS A 77 -0.14 -10.97 -4.90
N GLN A 78 -0.67 -10.37 -5.96
CA GLN A 78 -0.15 -10.52 -7.30
C GLN A 78 0.53 -9.22 -7.74
N ASN A 79 1.64 -9.36 -8.45
CA ASN A 79 2.23 -8.27 -9.19
C ASN A 79 1.37 -8.00 -10.44
N LEU A 80 0.68 -6.87 -10.48
CA LEU A 80 -0.22 -6.50 -11.57
C LEU A 80 0.57 -5.87 -12.72
N THR A 81 0.25 -6.26 -13.95
CA THR A 81 0.79 -5.57 -15.13
C THR A 81 0.03 -4.28 -15.38
N PHE A 82 0.67 -3.29 -16.02
CA PHE A 82 -0.01 -2.06 -16.46
C PHE A 82 -1.23 -2.35 -17.33
N GLU A 83 -1.16 -3.37 -18.19
CA GLU A 83 -2.30 -3.83 -18.98
C GLU A 83 -3.47 -4.28 -18.09
N THR A 84 -3.20 -5.03 -17.02
CA THR A 84 -4.24 -5.49 -16.10
C THR A 84 -4.87 -4.32 -15.36
N ILE A 85 -4.07 -3.34 -14.95
CA ILE A 85 -4.53 -2.12 -14.29
C ILE A 85 -5.43 -1.31 -15.25
N SER A 86 -4.99 -1.09 -16.48
CA SER A 86 -5.78 -0.37 -17.49
C SER A 86 -7.12 -1.08 -17.80
N LYS A 87 -7.14 -2.41 -17.84
CA LYS A 87 -8.38 -3.19 -17.97
C LYS A 87 -9.31 -3.01 -16.77
N LEU A 88 -8.78 -2.96 -15.54
CA LEU A 88 -9.56 -2.67 -14.34
C LEU A 88 -10.16 -1.27 -14.38
N GLU A 89 -9.33 -0.27 -14.68
CA GLU A 89 -9.74 1.14 -14.79
C GLU A 89 -10.84 1.31 -15.83
N THR A 90 -10.72 0.68 -16.99
CA THR A 90 -11.74 0.72 -18.06
C THR A 90 -13.02 -0.03 -17.66
N ALA A 91 -12.90 -1.22 -17.06
CA ALA A 91 -14.06 -2.04 -16.70
C ALA A 91 -14.89 -1.44 -15.55
N LEU A 92 -14.21 -0.76 -14.62
CA LEU A 92 -14.81 -0.17 -13.42
C LEU A 92 -15.01 1.35 -13.55
N GLU A 93 -14.47 2.00 -14.58
CA GLU A 93 -14.48 3.45 -14.79
C GLU A 93 -13.92 4.20 -13.56
N ILE A 94 -12.73 3.76 -13.10
CA ILE A 94 -12.01 4.33 -11.96
C ILE A 94 -10.56 4.62 -12.37
N SER A 95 -9.85 5.42 -11.58
CA SER A 95 -8.40 5.57 -11.68
C SER A 95 -7.71 4.85 -10.51
N LEU A 96 -6.72 4.02 -10.81
CA LEU A 96 -5.95 3.23 -9.85
C LEU A 96 -4.50 3.71 -9.75
N ILE A 97 -3.89 4.08 -10.88
CA ILE A 97 -2.50 4.54 -10.95
C ILE A 97 -2.40 5.78 -11.83
N GLU A 98 -1.58 6.74 -11.38
CA GLU A 98 -1.21 7.92 -12.15
C GLU A 98 0.28 7.83 -12.55
N VAL A 99 0.56 8.08 -13.84
CA VAL A 99 1.93 8.20 -14.34
C VAL A 99 2.24 9.69 -14.46
N ILE A 100 3.14 10.18 -13.62
CA ILE A 100 3.56 11.58 -13.63
C ILE A 100 4.65 11.81 -14.68
N GLU A 101 4.61 12.97 -15.34
CA GLU A 101 5.70 13.42 -16.20
C GLU A 101 6.93 13.73 -15.34
N TYR A 102 8.08 13.18 -15.71
CA TYR A 102 9.34 13.53 -15.08
C TYR A 102 9.72 14.96 -15.45
N LYS A 103 9.85 15.84 -14.46
CA LYS A 103 10.36 17.20 -14.62
C LYS A 103 11.63 17.36 -13.79
N PRO A 104 12.80 17.61 -14.42
CA PRO A 104 14.03 17.83 -13.66
C PRO A 104 13.86 19.07 -12.77
N VAL A 105 14.47 19.02 -11.58
CA VAL A 105 14.31 20.06 -10.53
C VAL A 105 14.67 21.47 -11.03
N ALA A 106 15.54 21.58 -12.04
CA ALA A 106 15.92 22.85 -12.67
C ALA A 106 14.76 23.57 -13.39
N GLU A 107 13.68 22.86 -13.74
CA GLU A 107 12.53 23.41 -14.49
C GLU A 107 11.29 23.62 -13.63
N ILE A 108 11.34 23.31 -12.32
CA ILE A 108 10.28 23.66 -11.37
C ILE A 108 10.36 25.17 -11.13
N LYS A 109 9.83 25.96 -12.09
CA LYS A 109 9.49 27.35 -11.84
C LYS A 109 8.35 27.33 -10.83
N THR A 110 8.67 27.51 -9.54
CA THR A 110 7.69 27.64 -8.47
C THR A 110 6.87 28.90 -8.72
N SER A 111 5.81 28.76 -9.51
CA SER A 111 4.76 29.77 -9.61
C SER A 111 3.82 29.54 -8.42
N ALA A 112 4.09 30.27 -7.34
CA ALA A 112 3.23 30.34 -6.17
C ALA A 112 1.89 31.00 -6.55
N ILE A 113 0.97 30.24 -7.16
CA ILE A 113 -0.34 30.78 -7.57
C ILE A 113 -1.53 30.03 -6.93
N HIS A 114 -1.34 28.86 -6.29
CA HIS A 114 -2.47 28.08 -5.74
C HIS A 114 -2.42 27.78 -4.23
N ILE A 115 -1.70 28.55 -3.41
CA ILE A 115 -2.03 28.61 -1.97
C ILE A 115 -3.16 29.65 -1.79
N LYS A 116 -4.37 29.32 -2.26
CA LYS A 116 -5.57 30.04 -1.81
C LYS A 116 -5.98 29.43 -0.47
N SER A 117 -5.76 30.23 0.58
CA SER A 117 -6.29 30.13 1.95
C SER A 117 -6.04 28.83 2.72
N ALA A 118 -4.86 28.73 3.32
CA ALA A 118 -4.75 28.22 4.70
C ALA A 118 -4.23 29.36 5.59
N SER A 119 -4.92 30.51 5.55
CA SER A 119 -4.75 31.57 6.53
C SER A 119 -5.52 31.17 7.79
N SER A 120 -4.90 30.39 8.67
CA SER A 120 -5.09 30.41 10.14
C SER A 120 -4.68 29.06 10.77
N THR A 121 -3.39 28.83 11.01
CA THR A 121 -2.88 28.11 12.20
C THR A 121 -1.38 27.81 12.03
N LEU A 122 -0.56 28.85 12.11
CA LEU A 122 0.82 28.74 12.58
C LEU A 122 1.04 29.84 13.62
N LYS A 123 0.25 29.79 14.69
CA LYS A 123 0.66 30.35 15.97
C LYS A 123 1.01 29.17 16.84
N GLU A 124 2.24 28.74 16.76
CA GLU A 124 2.98 28.29 17.94
C GLU A 124 4.46 28.31 17.58
N GLU A 125 5.20 29.03 18.43
CA GLU A 125 6.57 29.46 18.26
C GLU A 125 7.50 28.26 18.07
N PHE A 126 8.13 28.15 16.91
CA PHE A 126 9.41 27.42 16.84
C PHE A 126 10.50 28.41 17.24
N ILE A 127 10.86 28.37 18.52
CA ILE A 127 12.05 29.05 19.06
C ILE A 127 13.25 28.52 18.27
N VAL A 128 13.80 29.38 17.40
CA VAL A 128 15.06 29.11 16.71
C VAL A 128 16.17 29.26 17.75
N VAL A 129 16.63 28.14 18.31
CA VAL A 129 17.92 28.12 19.02
C VAL A 129 19.02 28.18 17.97
N SER A 130 19.47 29.40 17.69
CA SER A 130 20.68 29.66 16.92
C SER A 130 21.90 29.20 17.74
N VAL A 131 22.51 28.08 17.36
CA VAL A 131 23.88 27.78 17.78
C VAL A 131 24.80 28.63 16.89
N ASN A 132 25.12 29.84 17.35
CA ASN A 132 26.24 30.59 16.80
C ASN A 132 27.54 29.92 17.25
N LYS A 133 28.22 29.26 16.32
CA LYS A 133 29.61 28.89 16.48
C LYS A 133 30.48 29.91 15.76
N ASP A 134 30.57 31.09 16.35
CA ASP A 134 31.61 32.08 16.05
C ASP A 134 32.44 32.29 17.30
N THR A 135 33.60 31.65 17.36
CA THR A 135 34.75 32.21 18.07
C THR A 135 35.95 32.07 17.15
N SER A 136 36.21 33.11 16.37
CA SER A 136 37.52 33.32 15.77
C SER A 136 38.35 34.17 16.73
N THR A 137 39.51 33.64 17.11
CA THR A 137 40.77 34.38 17.34
C THR A 137 40.87 35.31 18.56
N THR A 138 41.67 34.90 19.56
CA THR A 138 42.89 35.60 20.01
C THR A 138 43.85 34.57 20.59
#